data_AF-A0A1I7EHG0-F1
#
_entry.id   AF-A0A1I7EHG0-F1
#
_cell.length_a   1.000
_cell.length_b   1.000
_cell.length_c   1.000
_cell.angle_alpha   90.00
_cell.angle_beta   90.00
_cell.angle_gamma   90.00
#
_symmetry.space_group_name_H-M   'P 1'
#
loop_
_entity.id
_entity.type
_entity.pdbx_description
1 polymer ?
#
loop_
_entity_poly.entity_id
_entity_poly.type
_entity_poly.pdbx_seq_one_letter_code
_entity_poly.pdbx_strand_id
1 'polypeptide(L)'
;MSSLDTLTSKFRHVRLLLAREKDHPAGDRNEGYDLVIPLDADNRIDAAEWKAHQAACRVRHFRPDNEDLIGRLRRKPGGQWYFDYVEGDMDDEIGFRIGEERFTPGEYVSIRSGGKMHTFQIAMVVPLQPTPSRQPEKAAGQRNVRI
;
A
#
# COMPACT_ATOMS: atom_id res chain seq x y z
N MET A 1 15.49 16.13 -6.01
CA MET A 1 14.23 16.38 -5.28
C MET A 1 13.11 15.66 -6.02
N SER A 2 12.91 14.39 -5.69
CA SER A 2 11.99 13.49 -6.40
C SER A 2 10.57 13.76 -5.90
N SER A 3 9.91 14.78 -6.48
CA SER A 3 8.57 15.16 -6.05
C SER A 3 7.59 14.01 -6.33
N LEU A 4 6.71 13.75 -5.37
CA LEU A 4 5.57 12.83 -5.48
C LEU A 4 4.66 13.15 -6.69
N ASP A 5 4.83 14.31 -7.32
CA ASP A 5 4.11 14.78 -8.51
C ASP A 5 4.31 13.93 -9.77
N THR A 6 5.31 13.04 -9.82
CA THR A 6 5.54 12.14 -10.97
C THR A 6 5.38 10.66 -10.61
N LEU A 7 4.59 10.31 -9.58
CA LEU A 7 4.00 8.98 -9.60
C LEU A 7 2.98 8.96 -10.74
N THR A 8 3.18 8.07 -11.70
CA THR A 8 2.32 7.98 -12.87
C THR A 8 0.86 7.78 -12.45
N SER A 9 -0.07 8.14 -13.33
CA SER A 9 -1.52 7.95 -13.13
C SER A 9 -1.93 6.48 -12.92
N LYS A 10 -0.98 5.53 -12.93
CA LYS A 10 -1.15 4.12 -12.62
C LYS A 10 -1.09 3.81 -11.12
N PHE A 11 -0.51 4.69 -10.30
CA PHE A 11 -0.43 4.43 -8.87
C PHE A 11 -1.80 4.50 -8.20
N ARG A 12 -2.06 3.50 -7.35
CA ARG A 12 -3.28 3.36 -6.58
C ARG A 12 -2.96 3.22 -5.10
N HIS A 13 -3.82 3.78 -4.27
CA HIS A 13 -3.97 3.35 -2.90
C HIS A 13 -5.02 2.24 -2.88
N VAL A 14 -4.59 1.04 -2.47
CA VAL A 14 -5.44 -0.13 -2.26
C VAL A 14 -5.59 -0.37 -0.76
N ARG A 15 -6.82 -0.59 -0.28
CA ARG A 15 -7.08 -1.09 1.07
C ARG A 15 -7.60 -2.51 1.02
N LEU A 16 -6.94 -3.38 1.78
CA LEU A 16 -7.31 -4.76 2.02
C LEU A 16 -7.78 -4.90 3.47
N LEU A 17 -8.91 -5.58 3.70
CA LEU A 17 -9.47 -5.85 5.03
C LEU A 17 -9.62 -7.34 5.25
N LEU A 18 -9.32 -7.82 6.45
CA LEU A 18 -9.42 -9.25 6.77
C LEU A 18 -10.85 -9.73 6.51
N ALA A 19 -10.97 -10.70 5.61
CA ALA A 19 -12.26 -11.30 5.27
C ALA A 19 -12.67 -12.29 6.36
N ARG A 20 -13.87 -12.86 6.22
CA ARG A 20 -14.37 -13.88 7.14
C ARG A 20 -13.45 -15.11 7.12
N GLU A 21 -13.01 -15.53 8.29
CA GLU A 21 -12.24 -16.75 8.50
C GLU A 21 -12.62 -17.41 9.83
N LYS A 22 -12.03 -18.58 10.13
CA LYS A 22 -12.42 -19.39 11.29
C LYS A 22 -12.36 -18.62 12.61
N ASP A 23 -11.29 -17.85 12.81
CA ASP A 23 -11.07 -17.09 14.05
C ASP A 23 -11.75 -15.69 14.00
N HIS A 24 -12.12 -15.24 12.78
CA HIS A 24 -12.80 -13.96 12.53
C HIS A 24 -14.06 -14.17 11.67
N PRO A 25 -15.16 -14.71 12.22
CA PRO A 25 -16.35 -15.07 11.44
C PRO A 25 -17.06 -13.87 10.80
N ALA A 26 -16.86 -12.66 11.34
CA ALA A 26 -17.35 -11.41 10.76
C ALA A 26 -16.34 -10.73 9.82
N GLY A 27 -15.12 -11.27 9.72
CA GLY A 27 -13.93 -10.54 9.27
C GLY A 27 -13.47 -9.54 10.33
N ASP A 28 -12.40 -8.80 10.03
CA ASP A 28 -11.94 -7.69 10.86
C ASP A 28 -11.57 -6.48 9.98
N ARG A 29 -12.14 -5.32 10.30
CA ARG A 29 -11.88 -4.07 9.59
C ARG A 29 -10.68 -3.32 10.17
N ASN A 30 -10.20 -3.73 11.34
CA ASN A 30 -9.03 -3.20 12.02
C ASN A 30 -7.78 -4.04 11.77
N GLU A 31 -7.89 -5.10 10.96
CA GLU A 31 -6.77 -5.89 10.47
C GLU A 31 -6.74 -5.88 8.94
N GLY A 32 -5.58 -5.57 8.36
CA GLY A 32 -5.44 -5.49 6.92
C GLY A 32 -4.19 -4.77 6.43
N TYR A 33 -4.25 -4.38 5.15
CA TYR A 33 -3.14 -3.71 4.47
C TYR A 33 -3.60 -2.45 3.76
N ASP A 34 -2.75 -1.42 3.81
CA ASP A 34 -2.77 -0.32 2.85
C ASP A 34 -1.56 -0.45 1.91
N LEU A 35 -1.82 -0.49 0.61
CA LEU A 35 -0.81 -0.62 -0.42
C LEU A 35 -0.79 0.64 -1.28
N VAL A 36 0.41 1.13 -1.59
CA VAL A 36 0.65 2.10 -2.66
C VAL A 36 1.38 1.36 -3.76
N ILE A 37 0.70 1.04 -4.86
CA ILE A 37 1.23 0.18 -5.92
C ILE A 37 0.76 0.66 -7.30
N PRO A 38 1.57 0.47 -8.36
CA PRO A 38 1.13 0.72 -9.71
C PRO A 38 0.28 -0.44 -10.22
N LEU A 39 -0.87 -0.12 -10.81
CA LEU A 39 -1.73 -1.10 -11.49
C LEU A 39 -1.74 -0.86 -13.00
N ASP A 40 -1.84 -1.96 -13.76
CA ASP A 40 -2.04 -1.93 -15.21
C ASP A 40 -3.54 -1.76 -15.58
N ALA A 41 -3.84 -1.83 -16.88
CA ALA A 41 -5.20 -1.66 -17.39
C ALA A 41 -6.17 -2.79 -16.97
N ASP A 42 -5.64 -3.95 -16.54
CA ASP A 42 -6.41 -5.09 -16.06
C ASP A 42 -6.53 -5.12 -14.52
N ASN A 43 -6.13 -4.02 -13.85
CA ASN A 43 -6.03 -3.89 -12.40
C ASN A 43 -5.06 -4.91 -11.76
N ARG A 44 -4.03 -5.37 -12.46
CA ARG A 44 -2.95 -6.18 -11.90
C ARG A 44 -1.74 -5.34 -11.58
N ILE A 45 -0.84 -5.85 -10.74
CA ILE A 45 0.40 -5.12 -10.41
C ILE A 45 1.24 -4.94 -11.67
N ASP A 46 1.48 -3.69 -12.07
CA ASP A 46 2.33 -3.36 -13.22
C ASP A 46 3.80 -3.56 -12.83
N ALA A 47 4.36 -4.70 -13.24
CA ALA A 47 5.74 -5.06 -12.91
C ALA A 47 6.79 -4.12 -13.51
N ALA A 48 6.52 -3.51 -14.66
CA ALA A 48 7.46 -2.60 -15.32
C ALA A 48 7.48 -1.26 -14.58
N GLU A 49 6.30 -0.73 -14.27
CA GLU A 49 6.12 0.49 -13.50
C GLU A 49 6.68 0.35 -12.07
N TRP A 50 6.40 -0.78 -11.41
CA TRP A 50 6.98 -1.11 -10.12
C TRP A 50 8.51 -1.09 -10.17
N LYS A 51 9.12 -1.69 -11.20
CA LYS A 51 10.57 -1.78 -11.31
C LYS A 51 11.22 -0.39 -11.40
N ALA A 52 10.57 0.55 -12.09
CA ALA A 52 11.02 1.94 -12.23
C ALA A 52 10.81 2.77 -10.95
N HIS A 53 9.80 2.44 -10.14
CA HIS A 53 9.35 3.25 -9.01
C HIS A 53 9.30 2.48 -7.67
N GLN A 54 10.20 1.51 -7.45
CA GLN A 54 10.18 0.62 -6.28
C GLN A 54 10.15 1.38 -4.94
N ALA A 55 10.86 2.50 -4.84
CA ALA A 55 10.92 3.31 -3.61
C ALA A 55 9.55 3.90 -3.22
N ALA A 56 8.66 4.11 -4.18
CA ALA A 56 7.32 4.63 -3.95
C ALA A 56 6.30 3.52 -3.64
N CYS A 57 6.64 2.25 -3.88
CA CYS A 57 5.74 1.13 -3.66
C CYS A 57 5.75 0.71 -2.19
N ARG A 58 4.80 1.22 -1.41
CA ARG A 58 4.75 1.09 0.06
C ARG A 58 3.66 0.14 0.52
N VAL A 59 3.91 -0.48 1.66
CA VAL A 59 2.99 -1.38 2.34
C VAL A 59 2.88 -0.93 3.79
N ARG A 60 1.66 -0.84 4.31
CA ARG A 60 1.36 -0.70 5.73
C ARG A 60 0.49 -1.88 6.13
N HIS A 61 0.92 -2.65 7.11
CA HIS A 61 0.13 -3.70 7.74
C HIS A 61 -0.36 -3.17 9.07
N PHE A 62 -1.68 -3.05 9.22
CA PHE A 62 -2.31 -2.61 10.47
C PHE A 62 -3.04 -3.79 11.10
N ARG A 63 -2.95 -3.93 12.42
CA ARG A 63 -3.64 -4.96 13.21
C ARG A 63 -4.06 -4.38 14.57
N PRO A 64 -5.08 -4.96 15.23
CA PRO A 64 -5.39 -4.60 16.61
C PRO A 64 -4.17 -4.83 17.52
N ASP A 65 -4.03 -3.95 18.51
CA ASP A 65 -3.08 -4.08 19.63
C ASP A 65 -1.58 -4.20 19.26
N ASN A 66 -1.22 -3.91 18.01
CA ASN A 66 0.16 -3.92 17.52
C ASN A 66 0.47 -2.61 16.79
N GLU A 67 1.74 -2.22 16.76
CA GLU A 67 2.18 -1.12 15.91
C GLU A 67 2.07 -1.50 14.42
N ASP A 68 1.76 -0.52 13.59
CA ASP A 68 1.70 -0.71 12.15
C ASP A 68 3.07 -1.09 11.59
N LEU A 69 3.15 -2.20 10.86
CA LEU A 69 4.38 -2.57 10.15
C LEU A 69 4.45 -1.83 8.82
N ILE A 70 5.54 -1.11 8.59
CA ILE A 70 5.78 -0.35 7.37
C ILE A 70 6.86 -1.01 6.52
N GLY A 71 6.53 -1.29 5.27
CA GLY A 71 7.39 -2.02 4.35
C GLY A 71 7.34 -1.50 2.91
N ARG A 72 7.82 -2.34 1.99
CA ARG A 72 7.80 -2.11 0.55
C ARG A 72 7.30 -3.35 -0.17
N LEU A 73 6.65 -3.14 -1.31
CA LEU A 73 6.38 -4.23 -2.24
C LEU A 73 7.66 -4.57 -3.00
N ARG A 74 8.05 -5.84 -2.99
CA ARG A 74 9.22 -6.38 -3.69
C ARG A 74 8.85 -7.54 -4.60
N ARG A 75 9.75 -7.87 -5.51
CA ARG A 75 9.58 -8.97 -6.47
C ARG A 75 10.86 -9.79 -6.61
N LYS A 76 10.78 -11.10 -6.43
CA LYS A 76 11.88 -12.04 -6.64
C LYS A 76 12.17 -12.31 -8.12
N PRO A 77 13.37 -12.78 -8.48
CA PRO A 77 13.59 -13.50 -9.73
C PRO A 77 12.56 -14.65 -9.84
N GLY A 78 11.93 -14.81 -11.00
CA GLY A 78 10.79 -15.74 -11.17
C GLY A 78 9.41 -15.10 -10.98
N GLY A 79 9.36 -13.85 -10.51
CA GLY A 79 8.17 -13.01 -10.59
C GLY A 79 7.25 -13.01 -9.39
N GLN A 80 7.60 -13.76 -8.33
CA GLN A 80 6.88 -13.77 -7.07
C GLN A 80 6.99 -12.42 -6.36
N TRP A 81 5.84 -11.89 -5.93
CA TRP A 81 5.74 -10.67 -5.15
C TRP A 81 5.78 -10.98 -3.65
N TYR A 82 6.39 -10.09 -2.87
CA TYR A 82 6.44 -10.19 -1.42
C TYR A 82 6.48 -8.81 -0.75
N PHE A 83 6.06 -8.75 0.52
CA PHE A 83 6.22 -7.54 1.34
C PHE A 83 7.51 -7.63 2.17
N ASP A 84 8.29 -6.55 2.12
CA ASP A 84 9.62 -6.40 2.74
C ASP A 84 9.52 -5.32 3.83
N TYR A 85 9.52 -5.74 5.11
CA TYR A 85 9.44 -4.84 6.26
C TYR A 85 10.83 -4.55 6.82
N VAL A 86 11.00 -3.39 7.46
CA VAL A 86 12.31 -2.93 7.96
C VAL A 86 12.66 -3.56 9.33
N GLU A 87 11.69 -4.09 10.07
CA GLU A 87 11.90 -4.64 11.42
C GLU A 87 12.36 -6.10 11.42
N GLY A 88 13.28 -6.40 12.36
CA GLY A 88 14.12 -7.59 12.40
C GLY A 88 13.41 -8.93 12.68
N ASP A 89 14.06 -9.99 12.20
CA ASP A 89 13.81 -11.42 12.43
C ASP A 89 12.40 -11.97 12.13
N MET A 90 11.70 -11.38 11.17
CA MET A 90 10.58 -12.07 10.52
C MET A 90 11.01 -12.57 9.13
N ASP A 91 11.51 -13.80 9.10
CA ASP A 91 11.84 -14.61 7.90
C ASP A 91 10.59 -15.05 7.10
N ASP A 92 9.44 -14.44 7.38
CA ASP A 92 8.17 -14.81 6.76
C ASP A 92 7.92 -13.93 5.54
N GLU A 93 8.46 -14.37 4.42
CA GLU A 93 8.10 -13.91 3.09
C GLU A 93 6.58 -13.89 2.90
N ILE A 94 5.98 -12.71 3.10
CA ILE A 94 4.56 -12.44 2.87
C ILE A 94 4.35 -12.32 1.36
N GLY A 95 4.28 -13.45 0.68
CA GLY A 95 4.22 -13.49 -0.78
C GLY A 95 3.44 -14.68 -1.29
N PHE A 96 2.13 -14.53 -1.45
CA PHE A 96 1.36 -15.48 -2.23
C PHE A 96 0.30 -14.77 -3.09
N ARG A 97 0.29 -15.13 -4.38
CA ARG A 97 -0.67 -14.82 -5.46
C ARG A 97 -1.07 -13.39 -5.79
N ILE A 98 -0.73 -12.36 -5.02
CA ILE A 98 -1.14 -10.96 -5.33
C ILE A 98 -0.75 -10.47 -6.74
N GLY A 99 0.24 -11.08 -7.39
CA GLY A 99 0.65 -10.72 -8.75
C GLY A 99 -0.30 -11.16 -9.86
N GLU A 100 -1.12 -12.19 -9.61
CA GLU A 100 -2.08 -12.71 -10.58
C GLU A 100 -3.51 -12.20 -10.30
N GLU A 101 -3.74 -11.75 -9.07
CA GLU A 101 -5.00 -11.18 -8.63
C GLU A 101 -5.28 -9.83 -9.27
N ARG A 102 -6.57 -9.57 -9.48
CA ARG A 102 -7.06 -8.25 -9.89
C ARG A 102 -7.43 -7.46 -8.65
N PHE A 103 -6.95 -6.23 -8.59
CA PHE A 103 -7.27 -5.29 -7.54
C PHE A 103 -8.57 -4.55 -7.90
N THR A 104 -9.69 -5.24 -7.76
CA THR A 104 -11.04 -4.68 -7.94
C THR A 104 -11.77 -4.67 -6.60
N PRO A 105 -12.43 -3.56 -6.20
CA PRO A 105 -13.24 -3.54 -4.98
C PRO A 105 -14.25 -4.69 -4.93
N GLY A 106 -14.32 -5.37 -3.79
CA GLY A 106 -15.18 -6.53 -3.57
C GLY A 106 -14.52 -7.88 -3.87
N GLU A 107 -13.46 -7.93 -4.68
CA GLU A 107 -12.67 -9.14 -4.92
C GLU A 107 -11.77 -9.48 -3.71
N TYR A 108 -11.17 -10.66 -3.74
CA TYR A 108 -10.40 -11.20 -2.62
C TYR A 108 -8.99 -11.55 -3.04
N VAL A 109 -8.05 -11.37 -2.12
CA VAL A 109 -6.65 -11.77 -2.27
C VAL A 109 -6.22 -12.59 -1.07
N SER A 110 -5.41 -13.63 -1.30
CA SER A 110 -4.84 -14.43 -0.22
C SER A 110 -3.43 -13.97 0.09
N ILE A 111 -3.11 -13.78 1.37
CA ILE A 111 -1.79 -13.34 1.83
C ILE A 111 -1.29 -14.31 2.91
N ARG A 112 -0.03 -14.72 2.80
CA ARG A 112 0.66 -15.56 3.80
C ARG A 112 1.21 -14.69 4.92
N SER A 113 0.81 -14.94 6.16
CA SER A 113 1.37 -14.24 7.34
C SER A 113 1.45 -15.21 8.50
N GLY A 114 2.58 -15.23 9.24
CA GLY A 114 2.76 -16.12 10.40
C GLY A 114 2.52 -17.60 10.09
N GLY A 115 2.98 -18.06 8.92
CA GLY A 115 2.78 -19.44 8.45
C GLY A 115 1.36 -19.83 8.00
N LYS A 116 0.36 -18.94 8.07
CA LYS A 116 -1.04 -19.21 7.69
C LYS A 116 -1.47 -18.41 6.46
N MET A 117 -2.45 -18.93 5.71
CA MET A 117 -3.16 -18.16 4.68
C MET A 117 -4.30 -17.39 5.32
N HIS A 118 -4.32 -16.09 5.06
CA HIS A 118 -5.43 -15.22 5.37
C HIS A 118 -6.03 -14.70 4.07
N THR A 119 -7.35 -14.56 4.04
CA THR A 119 -8.05 -13.98 2.89
C THR A 119 -8.44 -12.57 3.24
N PHE A 120 -8.14 -11.62 2.35
CA PHE A 120 -8.49 -10.23 2.51
C PHE A 120 -9.43 -9.82 1.38
N GLN A 121 -10.46 -9.04 1.73
CA GLN A 121 -11.29 -8.37 0.74
C GLN A 121 -10.63 -7.06 0.32
N ILE A 122 -10.64 -6.79 -0.98
CA ILE A 122 -10.27 -5.49 -1.53
C ILE A 122 -11.40 -4.51 -1.22
N ALA A 123 -11.22 -3.69 -0.20
CA ALA A 123 -12.23 -2.75 0.27
C ALA A 123 -12.22 -1.43 -0.51
N MET A 124 -11.06 -1.03 -1.03
CA MET A 124 -10.90 0.24 -1.74
C MET A 124 -9.75 0.15 -2.74
N VAL A 125 -9.95 0.77 -3.91
CA VAL A 125 -8.90 1.02 -4.91
C VAL A 125 -9.13 2.41 -5.46
N VAL A 126 -8.24 3.36 -5.15
CA VAL A 126 -8.38 4.76 -5.58
C VAL A 126 -7.07 5.26 -6.19
N PRO A 127 -7.12 6.17 -7.19
CA PRO A 127 -5.94 6.88 -7.65
C PRO A 127 -5.17 7.48 -6.47
N LEU A 128 -3.85 7.32 -6.46
CA LEU A 128 -3.02 8.04 -5.51
C LEU A 128 -3.13 9.53 -5.87
N GLN A 129 -3.86 10.29 -5.06
CA GLN A 129 -3.95 11.74 -5.28
C GLN A 129 -2.55 12.33 -5.07
N PRO A 130 -2.04 13.15 -6.01
CA PRO A 130 -0.86 13.93 -5.73
C PRO A 130 -1.18 14.80 -4.52
N THR A 131 -0.39 14.67 -3.44
CA THR A 131 -0.54 15.54 -2.29
C THR A 131 -0.43 16.97 -2.81
N PRO A 132 -1.45 17.84 -2.65
CA PRO A 132 -1.35 19.19 -3.15
C PRO A 132 -0.11 19.83 -2.52
N SER A 133 0.82 20.26 -3.37
CA SER A 133 2.03 20.93 -2.95
C SER A 133 1.63 22.11 -2.08
N ARG A 134 1.93 22.02 -0.78
CA ARG A 134 1.70 23.11 0.17
C ARG A 134 2.57 24.28 -0.28
N GLN A 135 1.99 25.23 -1.03
CA GLN A 135 2.67 26.49 -1.33
C GLN A 135 2.98 27.16 0.03
N PRO A 136 4.21 27.66 0.25
CA PRO A 136 4.49 28.45 1.43
C PRO A 136 3.60 29.69 1.36
N GLU A 137 2.72 29.81 2.35
CA GLU A 137 1.92 31.01 2.58
C GLU A 137 2.89 32.20 2.62
N LYS A 138 2.79 33.09 1.63
CA LYS A 138 3.58 34.32 1.63
C LYS A 138 3.19 35.08 2.90
N ALA A 139 4.12 35.16 3.84
CA ALA A 139 4.00 36.00 5.02
C ALA A 139 3.60 37.41 4.57
N ALA A 140 2.36 37.79 4.87
CA ALA A 140 1.84 39.11 4.55
C ALA A 140 2.72 40.15 5.23
N GLY A 141 3.20 41.09 4.42
CA GLY A 141 4.19 42.08 4.81
C GLY A 141 3.69 43.00 5.93
N GLN A 142 4.65 43.32 6.81
CA GLN A 142 4.96 44.66 7.28
C GLN A 142 3.79 45.66 7.28
N ARG A 143 3.21 45.90 8.46
CA ARG A 143 2.52 47.16 8.74
C ARG A 143 3.33 47.94 9.78
N ASN A 144 3.96 48.99 9.28
CA ASN A 144 4.47 50.10 10.05
C ASN A 144 3.36 50.67 10.95
N VAL A 145 3.66 50.87 12.23
CA VAL A 145 3.01 51.91 13.02
C VAL A 145 4.11 52.74 13.67
N ARG A 146 4.31 53.94 13.11
CA ARG A 146 4.76 55.10 13.87
C ARG A 146 3.60 55.50 14.78
N ILE A 147 3.84 55.73 16.06
CA ILE A 147 3.93 57.04 16.76
C ILE A 147 4.30 56.72 18.21
#